data_AF-A0A956FNA4-F1
#
_entry.id   AF-A0A956FNA4-F1
#
_cell.length_a   1.000
_cell.length_b   1.000
_cell.length_c   1.000
_cell.angle_alpha   90.00
_cell.angle_beta   90.00
_cell.angle_gamma   90.00
#
_symmetry.space_group_name_H-M   'P 1'
#
loop_
_entity.id
_entity.type
_entity.pdbx_description
1 polymer ?
#
loop_
_entity_poly.entity_id
_entity_poly.type
_entity_poly.pdbx_seq_one_letter_code
_entity_poly.pdbx_strand_id
1 'polypeptide(L)'
;MAEFHKTVIEFLEPTLGKLTARKALELVAKRIKKDPEQLRASDIDKVCDGLRPMLRTLLGASTTQQLLDDLRRRAEGAPVRPRARGGLHD
;
A
#
# COMPACT_ATOMS: atom_id res chain seq x y z
N MET A 1 17.52 -6.48 -7.96
CA MET A 1 17.02 -5.28 -7.28
C MET A 1 15.51 -5.32 -7.40
N ALA A 2 14.79 -5.72 -6.35
CA ALA A 2 13.33 -5.83 -6.43
C ALA A 2 12.75 -4.41 -6.59
N GLU A 3 12.04 -4.19 -7.69
CA GLU A 3 11.41 -2.92 -8.01
C GLU A 3 10.23 -2.68 -7.05
N PHE A 4 10.36 -1.69 -6.17
CA PHE A 4 9.33 -1.34 -5.17
C PHE A 4 7.93 -1.19 -5.78
N HIS A 5 7.84 -0.62 -6.98
CA HIS A 5 6.57 -0.46 -7.68
C HIS A 5 5.90 -1.79 -8.02
N LYS A 6 6.67 -2.85 -8.34
CA LYS A 6 6.12 -4.20 -8.57
C LYS A 6 5.53 -4.76 -7.29
N THR A 7 6.23 -4.61 -6.17
CA THR A 7 5.73 -5.04 -4.85
C THR A 7 4.41 -4.37 -4.49
N VAL A 8 4.27 -3.06 -4.74
CA VAL A 8 3.01 -2.33 -4.51
C VAL A 8 1.91 -2.84 -5.44
N ILE A 9 2.19 -3.06 -6.72
CA ILE A 9 1.22 -3.58 -7.69
C ILE A 9 0.75 -4.99 -7.30
N GLU A 10 1.68 -5.90 -7.01
CA GLU A 10 1.37 -7.28 -6.59
C GLU A 10 0.56 -7.33 -5.29
N PHE A 11 0.83 -6.41 -4.36
CA PHE A 11 0.06 -6.30 -3.12
C PHE A 11 -1.38 -5.80 -3.36
N LEU A 12 -1.55 -4.83 -4.27
CA LEU A 12 -2.86 -4.26 -4.59
C LEU A 12 -3.67 -5.13 -5.57
N GLU A 13 -3.01 -5.96 -6.38
CA GLU A 13 -3.63 -6.84 -7.39
C GLU A 13 -4.81 -7.68 -6.87
N PRO A 14 -4.74 -8.40 -5.74
CA PRO A 14 -5.87 -9.20 -5.25
C PRO A 14 -7.08 -8.35 -4.85
N THR A 15 -6.90 -7.05 -4.62
CA THR A 15 -7.96 -6.16 -4.15
C THR A 15 -8.56 -5.31 -5.28
N LEU A 16 -7.70 -4.82 -6.20
CA LEU A 16 -8.09 -3.87 -7.24
C LEU A 16 -8.03 -4.46 -8.65
N GLY A 17 -7.32 -5.58 -8.84
CA GLY A 17 -6.90 -6.12 -10.13
C GLY A 17 -5.64 -5.43 -10.68
N LYS A 18 -4.84 -6.18 -11.45
CA LYS A 18 -3.51 -5.78 -11.96
C LYS A 18 -3.51 -4.43 -12.68
N LEU A 19 -4.47 -4.21 -13.57
CA LEU A 19 -4.59 -2.97 -14.35
C LEU A 19 -4.93 -1.77 -13.47
N THR A 20 -5.85 -1.93 -12.53
CA THR A 20 -6.26 -0.87 -11.60
C THR A 20 -5.14 -0.54 -10.62
N ALA A 21 -4.45 -1.55 -10.08
CA ALA A 21 -3.30 -1.38 -9.20
C ALA A 21 -2.19 -0.58 -9.87
N ARG A 22 -1.85 -0.93 -11.12
CA ARG A 22 -0.85 -0.20 -11.91
C ARG A 22 -1.27 1.25 -12.16
N LYS A 23 -2.51 1.48 -12.62
CA LYS A 23 -3.02 2.84 -12.86
C LYS A 23 -3.08 3.68 -11.57
N ALA A 24 -3.47 3.09 -10.45
CA ALA A 24 -3.50 3.77 -9.16
C ALA A 24 -2.08 4.21 -8.76
N LEU A 25 -1.10 3.33 -8.94
CA LEU A 25 0.30 3.66 -8.67
C LEU A 25 0.83 4.76 -9.61
N GLU A 26 0.52 4.70 -10.90
CA GLU A 26 0.89 5.73 -11.88
C GLU A 26 0.30 7.11 -11.52
N LEU A 27 -0.97 7.15 -11.12
CA LEU A 27 -1.62 8.39 -10.68
C LEU A 27 -0.97 8.99 -9.44
N VAL A 28 -0.62 8.14 -8.47
CA VAL A 28 0.03 8.55 -7.22
C VAL A 28 1.47 8.97 -7.45
N ALA A 29 2.22 8.23 -8.27
CA ALA A 29 3.58 8.57 -8.69
C ALA A 29 3.61 9.96 -9.37
N LYS A 30 2.67 10.18 -10.31
CA LYS A 30 2.49 11.49 -10.96
C LYS A 30 2.18 12.60 -9.95
N ARG A 31 1.39 12.32 -8.91
CA ARG A 31 1.06 13.29 -7.85
C ARG A 31 2.29 13.72 -7.05
N ILE A 32 3.23 12.80 -6.83
CA ILE A 32 4.50 13.09 -6.14
C ILE A 32 5.63 13.50 -7.11
N LYS A 33 5.30 13.75 -8.39
CA LYS A 33 6.22 14.14 -9.47
C LYS A 33 7.36 13.13 -9.68
N LYS A 34 7.05 11.84 -9.61
CA LYS A 34 7.98 10.73 -9.89
C LYS A 34 7.36 9.76 -10.88
N ASP A 35 8.21 9.01 -11.55
CA ASP A 35 7.79 7.82 -12.28
C ASP A 35 7.61 6.63 -11.32
N PRO A 36 6.72 5.67 -11.63
CA PRO A 36 6.54 4.46 -10.82
C PRO A 36 7.88 3.72 -10.63
N GLU A 37 8.74 3.70 -11.65
CA GLU A 37 10.07 3.08 -11.60
C GLU A 37 11.04 3.80 -10.65
N GLN A 38 10.80 5.07 -10.35
CA GLN A 38 11.63 5.88 -9.45
C GLN A 38 11.15 5.82 -7.99
N LEU A 39 10.02 5.16 -7.72
CA LEU A 39 9.49 4.99 -6.37
C LEU A 39 10.44 4.13 -5.53
N ARG A 40 10.73 4.61 -4.32
CA ARG A 40 11.53 3.89 -3.33
C ARG A 40 10.70 3.63 -2.08
N ALA A 41 11.19 2.74 -1.22
CA ALA A 41 10.57 2.48 0.08
C ALA A 41 10.38 3.76 0.91
N SER A 42 11.30 4.74 0.81
CA SER A 42 11.18 6.05 1.47
C SER A 42 9.98 6.90 1.00
N ASP A 43 9.39 6.60 -0.16
CA ASP A 43 8.21 7.29 -0.68
C ASP A 43 6.89 6.64 -0.22
N ILE A 44 6.94 5.54 0.55
CA ILE A 44 5.76 4.76 0.94
C ILE A 44 4.68 5.60 1.62
N ASP A 45 5.07 6.54 2.48
CA ASP A 45 4.12 7.39 3.21
C ASP A 45 3.29 8.24 2.23
N LYS A 46 3.96 8.81 1.22
CA LYS A 46 3.31 9.60 0.15
C LYS A 46 2.48 8.71 -0.77
N VAL A 47 2.93 7.49 -1.04
CA VAL A 47 2.17 6.52 -1.84
C VAL A 47 0.88 6.14 -1.12
N CYS A 48 0.96 5.83 0.18
CA CYS A 48 -0.19 5.50 1.00
C CYS A 48 -1.19 6.66 1.09
N ASP A 49 -0.70 7.90 1.29
CA ASP A 49 -1.57 9.09 1.31
C ASP A 49 -2.30 9.28 -0.03
N GLY A 50 -1.61 9.08 -1.15
CA GLY A 50 -2.20 9.15 -2.49
C GLY A 50 -3.24 8.07 -2.77
N LEU A 51 -3.01 6.84 -2.29
CA LEU A 51 -3.93 5.71 -2.47
C LEU A 51 -5.14 5.76 -1.53
N ARG A 52 -4.99 6.38 -0.35
CA ARG A 52 -6.01 6.44 0.70
C ARG A 52 -7.40 6.88 0.23
N PRO A 53 -7.60 8.00 -0.51
CA PRO A 53 -8.93 8.42 -0.93
C PRO A 53 -9.58 7.41 -1.88
N MET A 54 -8.81 6.81 -2.78
CA MET A 54 -9.33 5.84 -3.75
C MET A 54 -9.72 4.52 -3.07
N LEU A 55 -8.82 3.98 -2.23
CA LEU A 55 -9.07 2.77 -1.46
C LEU A 55 -10.26 2.95 -0.51
N ARG A 56 -10.37 4.11 0.15
CA ARG A 56 -11.46 4.40 1.09
C ARG A 56 -12.82 4.39 0.41
N THR A 57 -12.91 4.87 -0.82
CA THR A 57 -14.15 4.81 -1.62
C THR A 57 -14.48 3.39 -2.06
N LEU A 58 -13.48 2.59 -2.43
CA LEU A 58 -13.69 1.24 -2.96
C LEU A 58 -13.92 0.17 -1.88
N LEU A 59 -13.22 0.27 -0.75
CA LEU A 59 -13.12 -0.78 0.27
C LEU A 59 -13.68 -0.36 1.63
N GLY A 60 -14.00 0.93 1.79
CA GLY A 60 -14.37 1.51 3.09
C GLY A 60 -13.16 1.91 3.95
N ALA A 61 -13.43 2.69 4.99
CA ALA A 61 -12.39 3.32 5.81
C ALA A 61 -11.54 2.30 6.59
N SER A 62 -12.16 1.33 7.25
CA SER A 62 -11.47 0.34 8.09
C SER A 62 -10.54 -0.56 7.28
N THR A 63 -11.04 -1.13 6.18
CA THR A 63 -10.26 -1.98 5.26
C THR A 63 -9.09 -1.22 4.66
N THR A 64 -9.32 0.04 4.26
CA THR A 64 -8.26 0.90 3.71
C THR A 64 -7.14 1.13 4.71
N GLN A 65 -7.45 1.43 5.97
CA GLN A 65 -6.41 1.63 6.97
C GLN A 65 -5.58 0.35 7.19
N GLN A 66 -6.23 -0.81 7.26
CA GLN A 66 -5.50 -2.08 7.41
C GLN A 66 -4.61 -2.38 6.21
N LEU A 67 -5.10 -2.11 5.00
CA LEU A 67 -4.37 -2.38 3.76
C LEU A 67 -3.15 -1.46 3.58
N LEU A 68 -3.30 -0.17 3.90
CA LEU A 68 -2.19 0.79 3.87
C LEU A 68 -1.13 0.51 4.93
N ASP A 69 -1.55 0.05 6.12
CA ASP A 69 -0.65 -0.31 7.21
C ASP A 69 0.17 -1.58 6.87
N ASP A 70 -0.46 -2.59 6.26
CA ASP A 70 0.23 -3.80 5.81
C ASP A 70 1.21 -3.49 4.66
N LEU A 71 0.80 -2.64 3.70
CA LEU A 71 1.68 -2.16 2.64
C LEU A 71 2.91 -1.43 3.20
N ARG A 72 2.71 -0.58 4.23
CA ARG A 72 3.79 0.14 4.89
C ARG A 72 4.77 -0.81 5.57
N ARG A 73 4.26 -1.80 6.32
CA ARG A 73 5.10 -2.83 6.96
C ARG A 73 5.91 -3.63 5.94
N ARG A 74 5.31 -3.97 4.80
CA ARG A 74 5.99 -4.69 3.71
C ARG A 74 7.05 -3.85 3.02
N ALA A 75 6.81 -2.56 2.86
CA ALA A 75 7.77 -1.60 2.30
C ALA A 75 8.98 -1.36 3.21
N GLU A 76 8.78 -1.32 4.52
CA GLU A 76 9.85 -1.13 5.50
C GLU A 76 10.67 -2.41 5.77
N GLY A 77 10.32 -3.54 5.14
CA GLY A 77 10.98 -4.83 5.36
C GLY A 77 10.76 -5.39 6.77
N ALA A 78 9.76 -4.87 7.50
CA ALA A 78 9.46 -5.32 8.84
C ALA A 78 8.84 -6.73 8.78
N PRO A 79 9.34 -7.70 9.55
CA PRO A 79 8.71 -9.02 9.63
C PRO A 79 7.27 -8.82 10.10
N VAL A 80 6.32 -9.36 9.33
CA VAL A 80 4.90 -9.43 9.69
C VAL A 80 4.79 -10.16 11.03
N ARG A 81 4.79 -9.41 12.13
CA ARG A 81 4.44 -9.99 13.42
C ARG A 81 2.96 -10.35 13.34
N PRO A 82 2.58 -11.62 13.57
CA PRO A 82 1.18 -11.96 13.72
C PRO A 82 0.62 -11.07 14.82
N ARG A 83 -0.44 -10.35 14.50
CA ARG A 83 -1.15 -9.49 15.42
C ARG A 83 -1.71 -10.39 16.52
N ALA A 84 -0.94 -10.58 17.59
CA ALA A 84 -1.40 -11.26 18.78
C ALA A 84 -2.60 -10.48 19.28
N ARG A 85 -3.79 -11.05 19.05
CA ARG A 85 -5.03 -10.59 19.64
C ARG A 85 -4.86 -10.83 21.13
N GLY A 86 -4.49 -9.78 21.87
CA GLY A 86 -4.39 -9.82 23.32
C GLY A 86 -5.72 -10.32 23.87
N GLY A 87 -5.70 -11.54 24.41
CA GLY A 87 -6.65 -11.93 25.41
C GLY A 87 -6.29 -11.19 26.69
N LEU A 88 -7.23 -10.40 27.20
CA LEU A 88 -7.37 -10.11 28.60
C LEU A 88 -8.75 -9.47 28.80
N HIS A 89 -9.71 -10.26 29.26
CA HIS A 89 -10.65 -9.76 30.26
C HIS A 89 -10.73 -10.84 31.33
N ASP A 90 -10.41 -10.37 32.54
CA ASP A 90 -10.52 -10.98 33.85
C ASP A 90 -11.94 -11.54 34.11
#